data_AF-A0A4Z1E9D1-F1
#
_entry.id   AF-A0A4Z1E9D1-F1
#
_cell.length_a   1.000
_cell.length_b   1.000
_cell.length_c   1.000
_cell.angle_alpha   90.00
_cell.angle_beta   90.00
_cell.angle_gamma   90.00
#
_symmetry.space_group_name_H-M   'P 1'
#
loop_
_entity.id
_entity.type
_entity.pdbx_description
1 polymer ?
#
loop_
_entity_poly.entity_id
_entity_poly.type
_entity_poly.pdbx_seq_one_letter_code
_entity_poly.pdbx_strand_id
1 'polypeptide(L)'
;MDWTGRIWGYTGAAGLVQAFAMGYFLWDLMASVVHFNILGWSSLIHALCALLVVGIGFAILGSNPTNVWDAQRPFANYYGQNFVLYELSTPFLNIHWFFDKLNMTGSKAQLYNGIVLLLTFFSCRLVWGIYQSAKLYQDIWRAFHTPNISVPEFRGPGGPEWDVFRFSRGSEELTLPIWLAWGYLVTNTILTFLNIYWFKQMISSVLNRFSKNEEVTRADKNE
;
A
#
# COMPACT_ATOMS: atom_id res chain seq x y z
N MET A 1 -0.20 14.24 -13.51
CA MET A 1 -1.30 13.34 -13.89
C MET A 1 -2.59 13.87 -13.28
N ASP A 2 -3.60 14.10 -14.10
CA ASP A 2 -4.95 14.46 -13.69
C ASP A 2 -5.68 13.27 -13.03
N TRP A 3 -6.93 13.47 -12.60
CA TRP A 3 -7.67 12.45 -11.84
C TRP A 3 -8.06 11.24 -12.69
N THR A 4 -8.39 11.46 -13.97
CA THR A 4 -8.67 10.41 -14.95
C THR A 4 -7.43 9.56 -15.19
N GLY A 5 -6.25 10.17 -15.38
CA GLY A 5 -5.00 9.44 -15.50
C GLY A 5 -4.66 8.64 -14.24
N ARG A 6 -4.96 9.14 -13.04
CA ARG A 6 -4.70 8.38 -11.80
C ARG A 6 -5.59 7.14 -11.66
N ILE A 7 -6.82 7.17 -12.18
CA ILE A 7 -7.74 6.02 -12.13
C ILE A 7 -7.49 5.05 -13.29
N TRP A 8 -7.41 5.52 -14.53
CA TRP A 8 -7.37 4.64 -15.70
C TRP A 8 -6.01 4.57 -16.39
N GLY A 9 -5.07 5.42 -15.99
CA GLY A 9 -3.73 5.42 -16.58
C GLY A 9 -2.93 4.18 -16.19
N TYR A 10 -2.24 3.63 -17.18
CA TYR A 10 -1.37 2.48 -17.06
C TYR A 10 -0.12 2.68 -17.90
N THR A 11 1.04 2.39 -17.32
CA THR A 11 2.30 2.27 -18.07
C THR A 11 2.89 0.90 -17.82
N GLY A 12 3.62 0.35 -18.80
CA GLY A 12 4.27 -0.96 -18.63
C GLY A 12 5.23 -0.99 -17.43
N ALA A 13 5.90 0.12 -17.13
CA ALA A 13 6.77 0.23 -15.96
C ALA A 13 6.00 0.17 -14.64
N ALA A 14 4.88 0.91 -14.53
CA ALA A 14 4.03 0.85 -13.34
C ALA A 14 3.42 -0.55 -13.14
N GLY A 15 2.95 -1.17 -14.23
CA GLY A 15 2.44 -2.53 -14.22
C GLY A 15 3.51 -3.55 -13.78
N LEU A 16 4.74 -3.42 -14.24
CA LEU A 16 5.85 -4.31 -13.83
C LEU A 16 6.13 -4.21 -12.33
N VAL A 17 6.25 -2.99 -11.79
CA VAL A 17 6.49 -2.79 -10.35
C VAL A 17 5.31 -3.30 -9.53
N GLN A 18 4.08 -3.09 -10.01
CA GLN A 18 2.88 -3.61 -9.35
C GLN A 18 2.85 -5.15 -9.34
N ALA A 19 3.31 -5.80 -10.41
CA ALA A 19 3.37 -7.25 -10.50
C ALA A 19 4.38 -7.83 -9.50
N PHE A 20 5.55 -7.19 -9.35
CA PHE A 20 6.52 -7.57 -8.32
C PHE A 20 5.94 -7.41 -6.91
N ALA A 21 5.26 -6.29 -6.64
CA ALA A 21 4.60 -6.07 -5.36
C ALA A 21 3.50 -7.11 -5.10
N MET A 22 2.72 -7.47 -6.11
CA MET A 22 1.70 -8.52 -6.00
C MET A 22 2.31 -9.88 -5.66
N GLY A 23 3.44 -10.25 -6.29
CA GLY A 23 4.18 -11.45 -5.94
C GLY A 23 4.69 -11.44 -4.49
N TYR A 24 5.20 -10.29 -4.03
CA TYR A 24 5.60 -10.10 -2.63
C TYR A 24 4.43 -10.27 -1.65
N PHE A 25 3.29 -9.62 -1.90
CA PHE A 25 2.11 -9.74 -1.02
C PHE A 25 1.42 -11.10 -1.10
N LEU A 26 1.56 -11.82 -2.21
CA LEU A 26 1.13 -13.21 -2.29
C LEU A 26 1.97 -14.08 -1.36
N TRP A 27 3.29 -13.90 -1.39
CA TRP A 27 4.19 -14.56 -0.45
C TRP A 27 3.90 -14.16 1.00
N ASP A 28 3.65 -12.87 1.27
CA ASP A 28 3.30 -12.36 2.60
C ASP A 28 2.02 -13.04 3.12
N LEU A 29 1.00 -13.19 2.27
CA LEU A 29 -0.23 -13.90 2.61
C LEU A 29 0.03 -15.36 2.96
N MET A 30 0.84 -16.06 2.14
CA MET A 30 1.23 -17.44 2.42
C MET A 30 1.99 -17.54 3.75
N ALA A 31 2.92 -16.64 4.01
CA ALA A 31 3.69 -16.59 5.25
C ALA A 31 2.80 -16.30 6.47
N SER A 32 1.84 -15.36 6.36
CA SER A 32 0.86 -15.07 7.41
C SER A 32 -0.06 -16.24 7.73
N VAL A 33 -0.40 -17.07 6.74
CA VAL A 33 -1.20 -18.28 6.94
C VAL A 33 -0.38 -19.38 7.60
N VAL A 34 0.82 -19.68 7.07
CA VAL A 34 1.68 -20.76 7.59
C VAL A 34 2.19 -20.45 9.00
N HIS A 35 2.55 -19.19 9.27
CA HIS A 35 3.08 -18.73 10.55
C HIS A 35 2.04 -17.94 11.35
N PHE A 36 0.76 -18.29 11.20
CA PHE A 36 -0.36 -17.59 11.83
C PHE A 36 -0.23 -17.50 13.35
N ASN A 37 0.27 -18.55 14.01
CA ASN A 37 0.47 -18.58 15.46
C ASN A 37 1.47 -17.53 15.97
N ILE A 38 2.34 -17.02 15.10
CA ILE A 38 3.39 -16.04 15.44
C ILE A 38 2.98 -14.64 14.96
N LEU A 39 2.49 -14.53 13.73
CA LEU A 39 2.17 -13.25 13.08
C LEU A 39 0.78 -12.72 13.46
N GLY A 40 -0.17 -13.61 13.74
CA GLY A 40 -1.52 -13.30 14.19
C GLY A 40 -2.42 -12.62 13.15
N TRP A 41 -3.61 -12.24 13.60
CA TRP A 41 -4.68 -11.68 12.75
C TRP A 41 -4.30 -10.38 12.05
N SER A 42 -3.53 -9.49 12.69
CA SER A 42 -3.20 -8.19 12.12
C SER A 42 -2.37 -8.32 10.84
N SER A 43 -1.40 -9.24 10.81
CA SER A 43 -0.57 -9.53 9.64
C SER A 43 -1.37 -10.25 8.55
N LEU A 44 -2.23 -11.22 8.91
CA LEU A 44 -3.06 -11.92 7.92
C LEU A 44 -4.04 -10.98 7.20
N ILE A 45 -4.74 -10.12 7.94
CA ILE A 45 -5.66 -9.14 7.35
C ILE A 45 -4.90 -8.13 6.49
N HIS A 46 -3.72 -7.70 6.93
CA HIS A 46 -2.84 -6.84 6.13
C HIS A 46 -2.47 -7.51 4.81
N ALA A 47 -1.92 -8.71 4.84
CA ALA A 47 -1.46 -9.41 3.66
C ALA A 47 -2.60 -9.65 2.66
N LEU A 48 -3.78 -10.02 3.15
CA LEU A 48 -4.97 -10.17 2.32
C LEU A 48 -5.40 -8.84 1.68
N CYS A 49 -5.52 -7.77 2.47
CA CYS A 49 -5.95 -6.47 1.95
C CYS A 49 -4.91 -5.87 0.99
N ALA A 50 -3.62 -6.01 1.29
CA ALA A 50 -2.54 -5.52 0.46
C ALA A 50 -2.52 -6.25 -0.88
N LEU A 51 -2.64 -7.59 -0.88
CA LEU A 51 -2.76 -8.40 -2.08
C LEU A 51 -3.97 -7.98 -2.93
N LEU A 52 -5.12 -7.74 -2.32
CA LEU A 52 -6.31 -7.27 -3.03
C LEU A 52 -6.09 -5.89 -3.66
N VAL A 53 -5.50 -4.93 -2.93
CA VAL A 53 -5.24 -3.58 -3.44
C VAL A 53 -4.28 -3.60 -4.64
N VAL A 54 -3.17 -4.34 -4.55
CA VAL A 54 -2.24 -4.44 -5.70
C VAL A 54 -2.80 -5.32 -6.83
N GLY A 55 -3.60 -6.34 -6.51
CA GLY A 55 -4.23 -7.23 -7.49
C GLY A 55 -5.34 -6.55 -8.29
N ILE A 56 -6.08 -5.62 -7.69
CA ILE A 56 -7.16 -4.86 -8.33
C ILE A 56 -6.66 -4.09 -9.58
N GLY A 57 -5.40 -3.64 -9.62
CA GLY A 57 -4.86 -2.99 -10.81
C GLY A 57 -4.64 -3.91 -12.02
N PHE A 58 -4.77 -5.22 -11.83
CA PHE A 58 -4.79 -6.25 -12.87
C PHE A 58 -6.18 -6.86 -13.08
N ALA A 59 -7.21 -6.32 -12.44
CA ALA A 59 -8.56 -6.89 -12.52
C ALA A 59 -9.05 -6.97 -13.98
N ILE A 60 -9.44 -8.17 -14.37
CA ILE A 60 -9.97 -8.49 -15.69
C ILE A 60 -11.47 -8.16 -15.67
N LEU A 61 -11.87 -7.07 -16.34
CA LEU A 61 -13.24 -6.58 -16.44
C LEU A 61 -13.85 -6.77 -17.85
N GLY A 62 -13.21 -7.56 -18.71
CA GLY A 62 -13.68 -7.81 -20.07
C GLY A 62 -14.99 -8.57 -20.14
N SER A 63 -15.89 -8.10 -20.99
CA SER A 63 -17.08 -8.83 -21.43
C SER A 63 -16.77 -10.01 -22.36
N ASN A 64 -15.54 -10.08 -22.90
CA ASN A 64 -15.12 -11.13 -23.82
C ASN A 64 -14.04 -12.04 -23.19
N PRO A 65 -14.40 -13.28 -22.77
CA PRO A 65 -13.48 -14.20 -22.10
C PRO A 65 -12.38 -14.78 -23.01
N THR A 66 -12.40 -14.47 -24.31
CA THR A 66 -11.51 -15.07 -25.31
C THR A 66 -10.25 -14.25 -25.63
N ASN A 67 -10.20 -12.97 -25.26
CA ASN A 67 -9.02 -12.12 -25.46
C ASN A 67 -8.63 -11.42 -24.14
N VAL A 68 -7.58 -11.92 -23.49
CA VAL A 68 -7.04 -11.37 -22.23
C VAL A 68 -6.67 -9.89 -22.35
N TRP A 69 -6.26 -9.43 -23.54
CA TRP A 69 -5.85 -8.05 -23.79
C TRP A 69 -7.03 -7.08 -23.88
N ASP A 70 -8.21 -7.54 -24.32
CA ASP A 70 -9.45 -6.74 -24.33
C ASP A 70 -10.13 -6.73 -22.95
N ALA A 71 -9.69 -7.63 -22.06
CA ALA A 71 -10.33 -7.86 -20.78
C ALA A 71 -9.66 -7.13 -19.61
N GLN A 72 -8.42 -6.66 -19.77
CA GLN A 72 -7.72 -5.92 -18.73
C GLN A 72 -8.06 -4.43 -18.78
N ARG A 73 -8.92 -3.96 -17.86
CA ARG A 73 -9.15 -2.52 -17.69
C ARG A 73 -8.26 -2.02 -16.56
N PRO A 74 -7.16 -1.31 -16.86
CA PRO A 74 -6.28 -0.81 -15.82
C PRO A 74 -7.05 0.10 -14.87
N PHE A 75 -7.00 -0.21 -13.57
CA PHE A 75 -7.66 0.55 -12.54
C PHE A 75 -6.68 0.89 -11.41
N ALA A 76 -6.63 2.17 -11.06
CA ALA A 76 -5.87 2.71 -9.94
C ALA A 76 -4.41 2.26 -9.86
N ASN A 77 -3.73 1.98 -11.00
CA ASN A 77 -2.32 1.56 -11.01
C ASN A 77 -1.43 2.63 -10.36
N TYR A 78 -1.73 3.91 -10.58
CA TYR A 78 -1.07 5.03 -9.90
C TYR A 78 -1.15 4.88 -8.36
N TYR A 79 -2.33 4.54 -7.83
CA TYR A 79 -2.52 4.37 -6.39
C TYR A 79 -1.86 3.09 -5.87
N GLY A 80 -1.92 2.00 -6.65
CA GLY A 80 -1.20 0.75 -6.36
C GLY A 80 0.29 1.00 -6.10
N GLN A 81 0.96 1.75 -6.98
CA GLN A 81 2.36 2.15 -6.80
C GLN A 81 2.59 2.97 -5.52
N ASN A 82 1.70 3.91 -5.22
CA ASN A 82 1.81 4.72 -4.02
C ASN A 82 1.61 3.93 -2.72
N PHE A 83 0.82 2.86 -2.75
CA PHE A 83 0.64 1.98 -1.60
C PHE A 83 1.82 1.02 -1.42
N VAL A 84 2.57 0.67 -2.47
CA VAL A 84 3.86 -0.04 -2.32
C VAL A 84 4.88 0.79 -1.55
N LEU A 85 4.84 2.13 -1.66
CA LEU A 85 5.71 3.01 -0.85
C LEU A 85 5.47 2.86 0.66
N TYR A 86 4.35 2.30 1.09
CA TYR A 86 4.12 2.03 2.52
C TYR A 86 5.11 1.02 3.07
N GLU A 87 5.65 0.15 2.22
CA GLU A 87 6.64 -0.84 2.62
C GLU A 87 8.02 -0.23 2.83
N LEU A 88 8.24 1.08 2.58
CA LEU A 88 9.55 1.72 2.79
C LEU A 88 10.02 1.63 4.25
N SER A 89 9.11 1.49 5.22
CA SER A 89 9.48 1.28 6.62
C SER A 89 9.93 -0.16 6.95
N THR A 90 9.60 -1.16 6.13
CA THR A 90 9.85 -2.58 6.45
C THR A 90 11.33 -3.00 6.42
N PRO A 91 12.22 -2.44 5.58
CA PRO A 91 13.66 -2.69 5.71
C PRO A 91 14.18 -2.34 7.10
N PHE A 92 13.76 -1.20 7.66
CA PHE A 92 14.17 -0.78 9.00
C PHE A 92 13.59 -1.68 10.09
N LEU A 93 12.37 -2.18 9.92
CA LEU A 93 11.77 -3.15 10.83
C LEU A 93 12.56 -4.47 10.83
N ASN A 94 12.92 -4.97 9.65
CA ASN A 94 13.72 -6.19 9.50
C ASN A 94 15.12 -6.04 10.11
N ILE A 95 15.78 -4.90 9.90
CA ILE A 95 17.07 -4.60 10.54
C ILE A 95 16.90 -4.52 12.06
N HIS A 96 15.81 -3.93 12.56
CA HIS A 96 15.53 -3.85 13.99
C HIS A 96 15.38 -5.23 14.61
N TRP A 97 14.61 -6.10 13.95
CA TRP A 97 14.43 -7.50 14.34
C TRP A 97 15.74 -8.29 14.27
N PHE A 98 16.59 -8.02 13.28
CA PHE A 98 17.90 -8.67 13.15
C PHE A 98 18.80 -8.34 14.35
N PHE A 99 18.82 -7.07 14.81
CA PHE A 99 19.54 -6.70 16.03
C PHE A 99 19.03 -7.45 17.26
N ASP A 100 17.71 -7.70 17.36
CA ASP A 100 17.14 -8.50 18.44
C ASP A 100 17.60 -9.97 18.38
N LYS A 101 17.77 -10.54 17.20
CA LYS A 101 18.27 -11.93 17.05
C LYS A 101 19.76 -12.09 17.28
N LEU A 102 20.55 -11.04 17.08
CA LEU A 102 21.99 -11.04 17.35
C LEU A 102 22.36 -10.74 18.80
N ASN A 103 21.39 -10.65 19.73
CA ASN A 103 21.59 -10.17 21.10
C ASN A 103 22.24 -8.77 21.14
N MET A 104 22.02 -7.96 20.11
CA MET A 104 22.47 -6.56 20.04
C MET A 104 21.38 -5.59 20.53
N THR A 105 20.40 -6.11 21.27
CA THR A 105 19.30 -5.32 21.80
C THR A 105 19.82 -4.25 22.75
N GLY A 106 19.43 -3.00 22.53
CA GLY A 106 19.90 -1.83 23.29
C GLY A 106 21.18 -1.19 22.77
N SER A 107 21.77 -1.71 21.69
CA SER A 107 22.92 -1.06 21.04
C SER A 107 22.55 0.31 20.45
N LYS A 108 23.53 1.21 20.34
CA LYS A 108 23.36 2.52 19.67
C LYS A 108 22.87 2.34 18.22
N ALA A 109 23.33 1.30 17.53
CA ALA A 109 22.92 0.97 16.17
C ALA A 109 21.41 0.64 16.09
N GLN A 110 20.90 -0.18 17.02
CA GLN A 110 19.47 -0.49 17.07
C GLN A 110 18.63 0.76 17.42
N LEU A 111 19.12 1.64 18.30
CA LEU A 111 18.44 2.89 18.63
C LEU A 111 18.29 3.80 17.40
N TYR A 112 19.38 4.07 16.68
CA TYR A 112 19.32 4.89 15.47
C TYR A 112 18.40 4.28 14.41
N ASN A 113 18.50 2.97 14.18
CA ASN A 113 17.59 2.27 13.28
C ASN A 113 16.12 2.36 13.75
N GLY A 114 15.87 2.28 15.05
CA GLY A 114 14.53 2.45 15.63
C GLY A 114 13.94 3.85 15.42
N ILE A 115 14.76 4.91 15.51
CA ILE A 115 14.33 6.27 15.21
C ILE A 115 13.99 6.41 13.73
N VAL A 116 14.84 5.90 12.83
CA VAL A 116 14.59 5.92 11.39
C VAL A 116 13.34 5.11 11.03
N LEU A 117 13.14 3.95 11.67
CA LEU A 117 11.92 3.13 11.54
C LEU A 117 10.67 3.94 11.91
N LEU A 118 10.65 4.61 13.06
CA LEU A 118 9.49 5.40 13.49
C LEU A 118 9.21 6.56 12.54
N LEU A 119 10.24 7.28 12.11
CA LEU A 119 10.10 8.43 11.21
C LEU A 119 9.62 8.00 9.82
N THR A 120 10.20 6.94 9.27
CA THR A 120 9.79 6.42 7.95
C THR A 120 8.39 5.82 7.99
N PHE A 121 8.04 5.10 9.05
CA PHE A 121 6.67 4.60 9.23
C PHE A 121 5.67 5.76 9.32
N PHE A 122 5.94 6.77 10.17
CA PHE A 122 5.05 7.92 10.32
C PHE A 122 4.87 8.69 9.01
N SER A 123 5.97 9.01 8.33
CA SER A 123 5.94 9.80 7.09
C SER A 123 5.29 9.04 5.92
N CYS A 124 5.70 7.80 5.64
CA CYS A 124 5.21 7.04 4.50
C CYS A 124 3.80 6.47 4.72
N ARG A 125 3.49 5.94 5.91
CA ARG A 125 2.23 5.22 6.15
C ARG A 125 1.12 6.11 6.70
N LEU A 126 1.44 7.08 7.57
CA LEU A 126 0.42 7.96 8.15
C LEU A 126 0.25 9.24 7.36
N VAL A 127 1.32 10.01 7.14
CA VAL A 127 1.20 11.31 6.45
C VAL A 127 0.91 11.12 4.96
N TRP A 128 1.84 10.49 4.24
CA TRP A 128 1.68 10.23 2.82
C TRP A 128 0.52 9.27 2.56
N GLY A 129 0.36 8.27 3.42
CA GLY A 129 -0.66 7.27 3.21
C GLY A 129 -2.08 7.79 3.32
N ILE A 130 -2.41 8.51 4.41
CA ILE A 130 -3.74 9.11 4.57
C ILE A 130 -4.01 10.13 3.45
N TYR A 131 -3.00 10.88 3.02
CA TYR A 131 -3.13 11.81 1.89
C TYR A 131 -3.52 11.09 0.59
N GLN A 132 -2.85 9.99 0.27
CA GLN A 132 -3.11 9.21 -0.94
C GLN A 132 -4.46 8.49 -0.88
N SER A 133 -4.87 7.99 0.29
CA SER A 133 -6.20 7.46 0.55
C SER A 133 -7.28 8.51 0.33
N ALA A 134 -7.11 9.72 0.86
CA ALA A 134 -8.07 10.82 0.65
C ALA A 134 -8.20 11.20 -0.83
N LYS A 135 -7.09 11.27 -1.56
CA LYS A 135 -7.10 11.53 -3.01
C LYS A 135 -7.81 10.44 -3.81
N LEU A 136 -7.55 9.18 -3.49
CA LEU A 136 -8.25 8.03 -4.06
C LEU A 136 -9.77 8.17 -3.86
N TYR A 137 -10.20 8.54 -2.65
CA TYR A 137 -11.63 8.64 -2.32
C TYR A 137 -12.28 9.78 -3.11
N GLN A 138 -11.58 10.91 -3.24
CA GLN A 138 -12.02 12.04 -4.06
C GLN A 138 -12.11 11.68 -5.55
N ASP A 139 -11.12 10.97 -6.07
CA ASP A 139 -11.09 10.59 -7.49
C ASP A 139 -12.20 9.56 -7.80
N ILE A 140 -12.41 8.56 -6.94
CA ILE A 140 -13.53 7.61 -7.07
C ILE A 140 -14.88 8.31 -6.98
N TRP A 141 -15.03 9.26 -6.04
CA TRP A 141 -16.24 10.07 -5.94
C TRP A 141 -16.51 10.86 -7.23
N ARG A 142 -15.48 11.50 -7.78
CA ARG A 142 -15.56 12.22 -9.06
C ARG A 142 -15.90 11.30 -10.22
N ALA A 143 -15.34 10.08 -10.26
CA ALA A 143 -15.65 9.09 -11.28
C ALA A 143 -17.13 8.72 -11.29
N PHE A 144 -17.76 8.55 -10.11
CA PHE A 144 -19.19 8.23 -10.03
C PHE A 144 -20.13 9.41 -10.36
N HIS A 145 -19.67 10.66 -10.17
CA HIS A 145 -20.49 11.86 -10.40
C HIS A 145 -20.22 12.53 -11.75
N THR A 146 -19.39 11.93 -12.61
CA THR A 146 -19.08 12.45 -13.94
C THR A 146 -19.75 11.56 -15.00
N PRO A 147 -20.89 11.97 -15.57
CA PRO A 147 -21.70 11.10 -16.44
C PRO A 147 -21.03 10.79 -17.79
N ASN A 148 -20.10 11.63 -18.27
CA ASN A 148 -19.36 11.42 -19.51
C ASN A 148 -17.86 11.65 -19.25
N ILE A 149 -17.13 10.58 -18.96
CA ILE A 149 -15.67 10.64 -18.87
C ILE A 149 -15.13 10.62 -20.30
N SER A 150 -14.85 11.80 -20.85
CA SER A 150 -14.14 11.91 -22.12
C SER A 150 -12.70 11.44 -21.90
N VAL A 151 -12.34 10.32 -22.52
CA VAL A 151 -10.93 9.96 -22.70
C VAL A 151 -10.35 11.05 -23.60
N PRO A 152 -9.18 11.65 -23.29
CA PRO A 152 -8.60 12.63 -24.20
C PRO A 152 -8.47 12.04 -25.61
N GLU A 153 -8.94 12.76 -26.64
CA GLU A 153 -8.79 12.35 -28.03
C GLU A 153 -7.30 12.39 -28.39
N PHE A 154 -6.64 11.24 -28.43
CA PHE A 154 -5.18 11.21 -28.56
C PHE A 154 -4.72 11.36 -30.02
N ARG A 155 -3.91 12.39 -30.28
CA ARG A 155 -3.25 12.65 -31.58
C ARG A 155 -2.12 11.64 -31.86
N GLY A 156 -2.45 10.41 -32.24
CA GLY A 156 -1.52 9.46 -32.89
C GLY A 156 -0.35 8.90 -32.04
N PRO A 157 0.18 7.69 -32.37
CA PRO A 157 1.19 7.00 -31.55
C PRO A 157 2.43 7.87 -31.26
N GLY A 158 2.89 7.91 -30.00
CA GLY A 158 4.17 8.53 -29.60
C GLY A 158 4.10 9.74 -28.66
N GLY A 159 2.91 10.18 -28.24
CA GLY A 159 2.76 11.22 -27.21
C GLY A 159 2.86 10.69 -25.76
N PRO A 160 3.21 11.51 -24.76
CA PRO A 160 3.25 11.09 -23.34
C PRO A 160 1.94 10.50 -22.84
N GLU A 161 0.81 10.95 -23.39
CA GLU A 161 -0.52 10.47 -23.04
C GLU A 161 -0.86 9.12 -23.71
N TRP A 162 -0.24 8.82 -24.85
CA TRP A 162 -0.40 7.54 -25.55
C TRP A 162 0.11 6.39 -24.70
N ASP A 163 1.27 6.54 -24.08
CA ASP A 163 1.86 5.48 -23.26
C ASP A 163 1.04 5.18 -21.99
N VAL A 164 0.28 6.16 -21.51
CA VAL A 164 -0.54 6.09 -20.30
C VAL A 164 -1.91 5.47 -20.55
N PHE A 165 -2.54 5.74 -21.70
CA PHE A 165 -3.91 5.30 -21.98
C PHE A 165 -4.01 4.25 -23.08
N ARG A 166 -2.89 3.72 -23.60
CA ARG A 166 -2.91 2.73 -24.69
C ARG A 166 -3.79 1.50 -24.42
N PHE A 167 -3.97 1.13 -23.15
CA PHE A 167 -4.80 -0.01 -22.72
C PHE A 167 -6.23 0.38 -22.30
N SER A 168 -6.56 1.67 -22.30
CA SER A 168 -7.92 2.19 -22.13
C SER A 168 -8.57 2.55 -23.47
N ARG A 169 -7.92 2.17 -24.59
CA ARG A 169 -8.34 2.51 -25.94
C ARG A 169 -9.59 1.72 -26.32
N GLY A 170 -10.67 2.40 -26.69
CA GLY A 170 -11.87 1.78 -27.26
C GLY A 170 -13.00 1.47 -26.29
N SER A 171 -12.89 1.84 -25.00
CA SER A 171 -14.07 1.84 -24.13
C SER A 171 -14.90 3.10 -24.39
N GLU A 172 -15.98 2.97 -25.17
CA GLU A 172 -16.99 4.03 -25.32
C GLU A 172 -17.59 4.44 -23.97
N GLU A 173 -17.44 3.60 -22.94
CA GLU A 173 -17.77 3.90 -21.56
C GLU A 173 -16.65 3.44 -20.60
N LEU A 174 -15.90 4.39 -20.04
CA LEU A 174 -15.05 4.19 -18.86
C LEU A 174 -15.92 4.06 -17.61
N THR A 175 -16.79 3.06 -17.57
CA THR A 175 -17.61 2.77 -16.40
C THR A 175 -16.74 2.13 -15.32
N LEU A 176 -16.85 2.67 -14.10
CA LEU A 176 -16.20 2.14 -12.91
C LEU A 176 -17.15 1.14 -12.23
N PRO A 177 -16.84 -0.18 -12.19
CA PRO A 177 -17.69 -1.13 -11.49
C PRO A 177 -17.75 -0.79 -10.00
N ILE A 178 -18.98 -0.71 -9.48
CA ILE A 178 -19.25 -0.34 -8.09
C ILE A 178 -18.51 -1.25 -7.10
N TRP A 179 -18.50 -2.56 -7.35
CA TRP A 179 -17.82 -3.53 -6.49
C TRP A 179 -16.30 -3.32 -6.45
N LEU A 180 -15.69 -2.89 -7.56
CA LEU A 180 -14.25 -2.66 -7.65
C LEU A 180 -13.88 -1.43 -6.83
N ALA A 181 -14.66 -0.35 -6.96
CA ALA A 181 -14.49 0.86 -6.18
C ALA A 181 -14.64 0.58 -4.68
N TRP A 182 -15.73 -0.07 -4.26
CA TRP A 182 -15.95 -0.41 -2.85
C TRP A 182 -14.88 -1.34 -2.30
N GLY A 183 -14.48 -2.37 -3.06
CA GLY A 183 -13.40 -3.27 -2.65
C GLY A 183 -12.10 -2.51 -2.39
N TYR A 184 -11.76 -1.57 -3.27
CA TYR A 184 -10.56 -0.74 -3.12
C TYR A 184 -10.66 0.25 -1.95
N LEU A 185 -11.81 0.87 -1.74
CA LEU A 185 -12.06 1.77 -0.60
C LEU A 185 -11.99 1.04 0.74
N VAL A 186 -12.66 -0.12 0.85
CA VAL A 186 -12.74 -0.91 2.08
C VAL A 186 -11.36 -1.44 2.47
N THR A 187 -10.66 -2.09 1.53
CA THR A 187 -9.31 -2.62 1.78
C THR A 187 -8.33 -1.52 2.17
N ASN A 188 -8.39 -0.37 1.50
CA ASN A 188 -7.53 0.77 1.84
C ASN A 188 -7.84 1.36 3.22
N THR A 189 -9.11 1.43 3.60
CA THR A 189 -9.54 1.87 4.93
C THR A 189 -8.99 0.93 5.99
N ILE A 190 -9.11 -0.39 5.79
CA ILE A 190 -8.58 -1.41 6.72
C ILE A 190 -7.07 -1.26 6.88
N LEU A 191 -6.32 -1.13 5.77
CA LEU A 191 -4.87 -0.93 5.80
C LEU A 191 -4.47 0.34 6.56
N THR A 192 -5.23 1.43 6.40
CA THR A 192 -5.00 2.68 7.14
C THR A 192 -5.22 2.50 8.64
N PHE A 193 -6.28 1.81 9.05
CA PHE A 193 -6.51 1.49 10.45
C PHE A 193 -5.42 0.60 11.05
N LEU A 194 -4.96 -0.42 10.31
CA LEU A 194 -3.85 -1.28 10.72
C LEU A 194 -2.55 -0.47 10.89
N ASN A 195 -2.26 0.47 9.99
CA ASN A 195 -1.11 1.34 10.11
C ASN A 195 -1.17 2.20 11.38
N ILE A 196 -2.34 2.76 11.72
CA ILE A 196 -2.54 3.51 12.97
C ILE A 196 -2.35 2.59 14.18
N TYR A 197 -2.91 1.37 14.14
CA TYR A 197 -2.80 0.39 15.20
C TYR A 197 -1.33 0.01 15.48
N TRP A 198 -0.57 -0.35 14.44
CA TRP A 198 0.84 -0.70 14.59
C TRP A 198 1.68 0.49 15.05
N PHE A 199 1.40 1.70 14.57
CA PHE A 199 2.10 2.89 15.07
C PHE A 199 1.88 3.09 16.57
N LYS A 200 0.65 2.94 17.05
CA LYS A 200 0.35 3.00 18.50
C LYS A 200 1.12 1.93 19.28
N GLN A 201 1.20 0.70 18.76
CA GLN A 201 1.99 -0.36 19.39
C GLN A 201 3.48 -0.07 19.43
N MET A 202 4.05 0.48 18.35
CA MET A 202 5.46 0.86 18.32
C MET A 202 5.76 1.95 19.35
N ILE A 203 4.93 3.00 19.42
CA ILE A 203 5.08 4.06 20.42
C ILE A 203 4.94 3.52 21.84
N SER A 204 3.92 2.69 22.11
CA SER A 204 3.76 2.06 23.43
C SER A 204 4.96 1.20 23.82
N SER A 205 5.50 0.41 22.89
CA SER A 205 6.70 -0.41 23.13
C SER A 205 7.92 0.44 23.45
N VAL A 206 8.06 1.61 22.84
CA VAL A 206 9.14 2.57 23.12
C VAL A 206 8.94 3.23 24.48
N LEU A 207 7.74 3.70 24.80
CA LEU A 207 7.42 4.32 26.09
C LEU A 207 7.65 3.36 27.26
N ASN A 208 7.21 2.10 27.14
CA ASN A 208 7.40 1.09 28.19
C ASN A 208 8.89 0.82 28.48
N ARG A 209 9.77 0.94 27.47
CA ARG A 209 11.22 0.79 27.66
C ARG A 209 11.82 1.95 28.44
N PHE A 210 11.35 3.18 28.20
CA PHE A 210 11.77 4.34 28.97
C PHE A 210 11.29 4.27 30.42
N SER A 211 10.02 3.94 30.67
CA SER A 211 9.50 3.79 32.03
C SER A 211 10.27 2.74 32.83
N LYS A 212 10.56 1.58 32.23
CA LYS A 212 11.35 0.52 32.88
C LYS A 212 12.77 0.98 33.23
N ASN A 213 13.43 1.73 32.35
CA ASN A 213 14.77 2.27 32.62
C ASN A 213 14.76 3.29 33.78
N GLU A 214 13.71 4.11 33.89
CA GLU A 214 13.55 5.05 35.01
C GLU A 214 13.36 4.33 36.35
N GLU A 215 12.58 3.25 36.39
CA GLU A 215 12.38 2.45 37.60
C GLU A 215 13.69 1.81 38.09
N VAL A 216 14.47 1.20 37.20
CA VAL A 216 15.78 0.61 37.54
C VAL A 216 16.74 1.70 38.06
N THR A 217 16.80 2.85 37.39
CA THR A 217 17.66 3.96 37.81
C THR A 217 17.27 4.54 39.18
N ARG A 218 15.99 4.47 39.56
CA ARG A 218 15.51 4.89 40.89
C ARG A 218 15.81 3.85 41.96
N ALA A 219 15.70 2.57 41.66
CA ALA A 219 16.07 1.49 42.57
C ALA A 219 17.56 1.57 42.95
N ASP A 220 18.45 1.71 41.97
CA ASP A 220 19.90 1.82 42.18
C ASP A 220 20.32 3.05 43.01
N LYS A 221 19.49 4.10 43.09
CA LYS A 221 19.77 5.30 43.89
C LYS A 221 19.30 5.19 45.34
N ASN A 222 18.46 4.21 45.65
CA ASN A 222 17.90 3.99 46.98
C ASN A 222 18.60 2.84 47.74
N GLU A 223 19.54 2.15 47.09
CA GLU A 223 20.52 1.23 47.69
C GLU A 223 21.83 1.95 48.06
#